data_AF-A0A266Q1C8-F1
#
_entry.id   AF-A0A266Q1C8-F1
#
_cell.length_a   1.000
_cell.length_b   1.000
_cell.length_c   1.000
_cell.angle_alpha   90.00
_cell.angle_beta   90.00
_cell.angle_gamma   90.00
#
_symmetry.space_group_name_H-M   'P 1'
#
loop_
_entity.id
_entity.type
_entity.pdbx_description
1 polymer ?
#
loop_
_entity_poly.entity_id
_entity_poly.type
_entity_poly.pdbx_seq_one_letter_code
_entity_poly.pdbx_strand_id
1 'polypeptide(L)'
;MKKRHELINDDEIAELDADWFKQARPAHDVLPDIFGAEVAAGMLKPKGGRPKATSHKVPVTIRLNPEVATYFKATGKGWQTKMNEALQEYVNQHK
;
A
#
# COMPACT_ATOMS: atom_id res chain seq x y z
N MET A 1 28.52 -16.62 25.00
CA MET A 1 27.25 -15.89 24.85
C MET A 1 27.57 -14.39 24.85
N LYS A 2 27.50 -13.73 23.69
CA LYS A 2 27.83 -12.29 23.57
C LYS A 2 26.59 -11.50 24.00
N LYS A 3 26.70 -10.66 25.04
CA LYS A 3 25.62 -9.75 25.45
C LYS A 3 25.20 -8.92 24.23
N ARG A 4 23.90 -8.89 23.91
CA ARG A 4 23.37 -7.90 22.97
C ARG A 4 23.62 -6.53 23.61
N HIS A 5 24.38 -5.68 22.95
CA HIS A 5 24.46 -4.28 23.33
C HIS A 5 23.07 -3.68 23.05
N GLU A 6 22.35 -3.30 24.10
CA GLU A 6 21.13 -2.51 23.98
C GLU A 6 21.55 -1.16 23.40
N LEU A 7 21.40 -1.01 22.07
CA LEU A 7 21.81 0.17 21.30
C LEU A 7 20.86 1.36 21.50
N ILE A 8 19.82 1.19 22.32
CA ILE A 8 18.73 2.14 22.48
C ILE A 8 18.40 2.16 23.98
N ASN A 9 18.63 3.31 24.60
CA ASN A 9 18.16 3.60 25.96
C ASN A 9 16.81 4.29 25.83
N ASP A 10 15.74 3.64 26.28
CA ASP A 10 14.38 4.19 26.19
C ASP A 10 14.24 5.50 26.99
N ASP A 11 15.06 5.71 28.03
CA ASP A 11 15.04 6.93 28.85
C ASP A 11 15.54 8.20 28.11
N GLU A 12 16.25 8.05 26.98
CA GLU A 12 16.75 9.18 26.17
C GLU A 12 15.82 9.53 24.99
N ILE A 13 14.75 8.77 24.78
CA ILE A 13 13.78 9.01 23.71
C ILE A 13 12.71 9.96 24.26
N ALA A 14 12.72 11.21 23.79
CA ALA A 14 11.64 12.13 24.08
C ALA A 14 10.32 11.59 23.49
N GLU A 15 9.32 11.41 24.36
CA GLU A 15 7.99 10.98 23.95
C GLU A 15 7.36 12.03 23.03
N LEU A 16 6.83 11.59 21.89
CA LEU A 16 6.14 12.45 20.92
C LEU A 16 4.70 12.69 21.36
N ASP A 17 4.54 13.39 22.49
CA ASP A 17 3.25 13.72 23.07
C ASP A 17 2.55 14.91 22.38
N ALA A 18 1.34 15.23 22.84
CA ALA A 18 0.55 16.31 22.26
C ALA A 18 1.20 17.70 22.42
N ASP A 19 2.01 17.91 23.45
CA ASP A 19 2.69 19.18 23.69
C ASP A 19 3.88 19.35 22.75
N TRP A 20 4.58 18.26 22.42
CA TRP A 20 5.59 18.25 21.37
C TRP A 20 5.00 18.68 20.01
N PHE A 21 3.84 18.14 19.63
CA PHE A 21 3.19 18.49 18.35
C PHE A 21 2.74 19.96 18.27
N LYS A 22 2.43 20.62 19.39
CA LYS A 22 2.10 22.06 19.41
C LYS A 22 3.27 22.93 19.00
N GLN A 23 4.50 22.46 19.23
CA GLN A 23 5.72 23.18 18.89
C GLN A 23 6.26 22.80 17.50
N ALA A 24 5.73 21.73 16.89
CA ALA A 24 6.17 21.27 15.58
C ALA A 24 5.79 22.27 14.48
N ARG A 25 6.76 22.59 13.61
CA ARG A 25 6.58 23.46 12.45
C ARG A 25 6.36 22.63 11.18
N PRO A 26 5.52 23.09 10.22
CA PRO A 26 5.29 22.35 9.00
C PRO A 26 6.53 22.33 8.11
N ALA A 27 6.70 21.24 7.36
CA ALA A 27 7.89 21.02 6.55
C ALA A 27 8.14 22.12 5.49
N HIS A 28 7.09 22.74 4.96
CA HIS A 28 7.24 23.82 3.98
C HIS A 28 7.84 25.10 4.56
N ASP A 29 7.73 25.32 5.87
CA ASP A 29 8.31 26.48 6.56
C ASP A 29 9.74 26.24 7.02
N VAL A 30 10.19 24.98 7.09
CA VAL A 30 11.47 24.60 7.70
C VAL A 30 12.47 24.10 6.66
N LEU A 31 12.01 23.29 5.70
CA LEU A 31 12.90 22.68 4.70
C LEU A 31 13.66 23.69 3.83
N PRO A 32 13.08 24.85 3.41
CA PRO A 32 13.82 25.84 2.64
C PRO A 32 15.03 26.41 3.40
N ASP A 33 14.91 26.60 4.71
CA ASP A 33 15.99 27.14 5.55
C ASP A 33 17.13 26.13 5.75
N ILE A 34 16.80 24.84 5.85
CA ILE A 34 17.78 23.77 6.09
C ILE A 34 18.49 23.34 4.80
N PHE A 35 17.74 23.18 3.71
CA PHE A 35 18.22 22.54 2.47
C PHE A 35 18.28 23.48 1.26
N GLY A 36 17.82 24.72 1.41
CA GLY A 36 17.64 25.67 0.31
C GLY A 36 16.31 25.47 -0.43
N ALA A 37 15.81 26.57 -1.01
CA ALA A 37 14.48 26.61 -1.62
C ALA A 37 14.28 25.61 -2.78
N GLU A 38 15.31 25.38 -3.59
CA GLU A 38 15.23 24.47 -4.76
C GLU A 38 15.06 23.01 -4.32
N VAL A 39 15.90 22.54 -3.39
CA VAL A 39 15.87 21.17 -2.88
C VAL A 39 14.59 20.92 -2.10
N ALA A 40 14.18 21.88 -1.27
CA ALA A 40 12.93 21.82 -0.53
C ALA A 40 11.71 21.70 -1.46
N ALA A 41 11.67 22.47 -2.55
CA ALA A 41 10.60 22.36 -3.55
C ALA A 41 10.56 20.97 -4.20
N GLY A 42 11.71 20.33 -4.43
CA GLY A 42 11.79 18.95 -4.91
C GLY A 42 11.24 17.92 -3.91
N MET A 43 11.51 18.10 -2.62
CA MET A 43 11.03 17.23 -1.54
C MET A 43 9.52 17.36 -1.27
N LEU A 44 8.99 18.58 -1.37
CA LEU A 44 7.59 18.91 -1.11
C LEU A 44 6.66 18.58 -2.29
N LYS A 45 7.22 18.29 -3.48
CA LYS A 45 6.41 17.87 -4.63
C LYS A 45 5.68 16.56 -4.30
N PRO A 46 4.35 16.52 -4.40
CA PRO A 46 3.60 15.28 -4.29
C PRO A 46 4.11 14.32 -5.37
N LYS A 47 4.83 13.27 -4.95
CA LYS A 47 5.13 12.12 -5.81
C LYS A 47 3.81 11.40 -6.01
N GLY A 48 3.01 11.89 -6.95
CA GLY A 48 1.65 11.41 -7.20
C GLY A 48 1.60 9.89 -7.09
N GLY A 49 0.76 9.39 -6.20
CA GLY A 49 0.53 7.96 -6.07
C GLY A 49 0.00 7.37 -7.38
N ARG A 50 -0.12 6.05 -7.44
CA ARG A 50 -0.74 5.38 -8.59
C ARG A 50 -2.09 6.07 -8.89
N PRO A 51 -2.36 6.48 -10.15
CA PRO A 51 -3.63 7.08 -10.50
C PRO A 51 -4.78 6.23 -9.99
N LYS A 52 -5.79 6.86 -9.39
CA LYS A 52 -6.97 6.17 -8.89
C LYS A 52 -7.60 5.40 -10.06
N ALA A 53 -7.72 4.08 -9.94
CA ALA A 53 -8.31 3.29 -11.02
C ALA A 53 -9.81 3.61 -11.13
N THR A 54 -10.30 3.78 -12.35
CA THR A 54 -11.72 4.09 -12.62
C THR A 54 -12.63 2.90 -12.29
N SER A 55 -12.11 1.68 -12.37
CA SER A 55 -12.82 0.46 -11.98
C SER A 55 -11.88 -0.51 -11.28
N HIS A 56 -12.39 -1.14 -10.21
CA HIS A 56 -11.66 -2.14 -9.44
C HIS A 56 -12.38 -3.48 -9.53
N LYS A 57 -11.61 -4.58 -9.45
CA LYS A 57 -12.19 -5.91 -9.23
C LYS A 57 -12.88 -5.92 -7.87
N VAL A 58 -14.13 -6.36 -7.83
CA VAL A 58 -14.86 -6.52 -6.57
C VAL A 58 -14.50 -7.89 -5.98
N PRO A 59 -13.97 -7.97 -4.75
CA PRO A 59 -13.78 -9.26 -4.09
C PRO A 59 -15.14 -9.83 -3.72
N VAL A 60 -15.46 -11.02 -4.23
CA VAL A 60 -16.72 -11.72 -3.93
C VAL A 60 -16.42 -13.11 -3.40
N THR A 61 -17.12 -13.50 -2.33
CA THR A 61 -17.11 -14.88 -1.84
C THR A 61 -18.28 -15.64 -2.47
N ILE A 62 -17.97 -16.58 -3.37
CA ILE A 62 -18.96 -17.46 -4.01
C ILE A 62 -18.66 -18.92 -3.69
N ARG A 63 -19.71 -19.75 -3.61
CA ARG A 63 -19.58 -21.21 -3.56
C ARG A 63 -19.66 -21.76 -4.98
N LEU A 64 -18.66 -22.54 -5.37
CA LEU A 64 -18.58 -23.19 -6.68
C LEU A 64 -18.76 -24.70 -6.51
N ASN A 65 -19.22 -25.37 -7.56
CA ASN A 65 -19.18 -26.82 -7.63
C ASN A 65 -17.72 -27.30 -7.50
N PRO A 66 -17.44 -28.36 -6.69
CA PRO A 66 -16.09 -28.94 -6.55
C PRO A 66 -15.37 -29.19 -7.88
N GLU A 67 -16.06 -29.64 -8.92
CA GLU A 67 -15.45 -29.94 -10.23
C GLU A 67 -14.87 -28.69 -10.88
N VAL A 68 -15.62 -27.57 -10.86
CA VAL A 68 -15.20 -26.28 -11.42
C VAL A 68 -13.98 -25.75 -10.67
N ALA A 69 -14.03 -25.78 -9.34
CA ALA A 69 -12.91 -25.32 -8.51
C ALA A 69 -11.65 -26.16 -8.73
N THR A 70 -11.81 -27.47 -8.88
CA THR A 70 -10.72 -28.41 -9.11
C THR A 70 -10.09 -28.20 -10.49
N TYR A 71 -10.92 -28.06 -11.53
CA TYR A 71 -10.46 -27.78 -12.89
C TYR A 71 -9.59 -26.53 -12.95
N PHE A 72 -10.08 -25.39 -12.45
CA PHE A 72 -9.30 -24.16 -12.52
C PHE A 72 -8.03 -24.25 -11.67
N LYS A 73 -8.10 -24.77 -10.43
CA LYS A 73 -6.90 -24.92 -9.59
C LYS A 73 -5.81 -25.78 -10.24
N ALA A 74 -6.18 -26.81 -11.00
CA ALA A 74 -5.24 -27.65 -11.74
C ALA A 74 -4.48 -26.88 -12.84
N THR A 75 -5.01 -25.74 -13.32
CA THR A 75 -4.33 -24.89 -14.32
C THR A 75 -3.13 -24.11 -13.77
N GLY A 76 -2.85 -24.21 -12.47
CA GLY A 76 -1.66 -23.67 -11.82
C GLY A 76 -1.73 -22.18 -11.50
N LYS A 77 -0.57 -21.51 -11.57
CA LYS A 77 -0.46 -20.08 -11.25
C LYS A 77 -1.41 -19.26 -12.15
N GLY A 78 -2.18 -18.36 -11.52
CA GLY A 78 -3.14 -17.51 -12.23
C GLY A 78 -4.49 -18.17 -12.51
N TRP A 79 -4.81 -19.33 -11.90
CA TRP A 79 -6.10 -19.97 -12.09
C TRP A 79 -7.32 -19.08 -11.80
N GLN A 80 -7.22 -18.16 -10.83
CA GLN A 80 -8.29 -17.19 -10.54
C GLN A 80 -8.48 -16.19 -11.69
N THR A 81 -7.40 -15.79 -12.37
CA THR A 81 -7.48 -14.93 -13.55
C THR A 81 -8.17 -15.65 -14.70
N LYS A 82 -7.78 -16.90 -14.97
CA LYS A 82 -8.43 -17.74 -16.01
C LYS A 82 -9.91 -17.97 -15.72
N MET A 83 -10.26 -18.19 -14.45
CA MET A 83 -11.66 -18.30 -14.03
C MET A 83 -12.42 -16.99 -14.26
N ASN A 84 -11.82 -15.84 -13.94
CA ASN A 84 -12.43 -14.54 -14.21
C ASN A 84 -12.64 -14.29 -15.71
N GLU A 85 -11.68 -14.67 -16.55
CA GLU A 85 -11.80 -14.57 -18.02
C GLU A 85 -12.96 -15.41 -18.55
N ALA A 86 -13.10 -16.66 -18.08
CA ALA A 86 -14.23 -17.53 -18.45
C ALA A 86 -15.59 -16.94 -18.03
N LEU A 87 -15.68 -16.35 -16.83
CA LEU A 87 -16.89 -15.65 -16.38
C LEU A 87 -17.18 -14.41 -17.22
N GLN A 88 -16.14 -13.67 -17.63
CA GLN A 88 -16.29 -12.50 -18.48
C GLN A 88 -16.75 -12.86 -19.90
N GLU A 89 -16.24 -13.96 -20.45
CA GLU A 89 -16.70 -14.49 -21.74
C GLU A 89 -18.18 -14.87 -21.67
N TYR A 90 -18.60 -15.59 -20.62
CA TYR A 90 -20.02 -15.91 -20.40
C TYR A 90 -20.90 -14.66 -20.37
N VAL A 91 -20.47 -13.63 -19.62
CA VAL A 91 -21.18 -12.34 -19.58
C VAL A 91 -21.26 -11.71 -20.96
N ASN A 92 -20.18 -11.68 -21.74
CA ASN A 92 -20.18 -11.08 -23.08
C ASN A 92 -21.09 -11.82 -24.07
N GLN A 93 -21.23 -13.13 -23.94
CA GLN A 93 -22.07 -13.96 -24.82
C GLN A 93 -23.58 -13.87 -24.50
N HIS A 94 -23.94 -13.53 -23.25
CA HIS A 94 -25.32 -13.55 -22.75
C HIS A 94 -25.83 -12.16 -22.36
N LYS A 95 -25.15 -11.12 -22.82
CA LYS A 95 -25.53 -9.72 -22.60
C LYS A 95 -26.33 -9.16 -23.76
#